data_AF-A0AAI9EFT0-F1
#
_entry.id   AF-A0AAI9EFT0-F1
#
_cell.length_a   1.000
_cell.length_b   1.000
_cell.length_c   1.000
_cell.angle_alpha   90.00
_cell.angle_beta   90.00
_cell.angle_gamma   90.00
#
_symmetry.space_group_name_H-M   'P 1'
#
loop_
_entity.id
_entity.type
_entity.pdbx_description
1 polymer ?
#
loop_
_entity_poly.entity_id
_entity_poly.type
_entity_poly.pdbx_seq_one_letter_code
_entity_poly.pdbx_strand_id
1 'polypeptide(L)'
;MSSPPDKKQRTGSHFNPLPPSPPSSFDSALPSARVSRDDEAATASSSPTSDRVHKVIDSLRAFYFGRHSESDNWITFHLSTAEFARLHDRVLIAHGDCDSDSDTDFLQWCTRLRWDWDPEYEEFSVRMLDDIHEVFIALVRDEIKKQIRSVVERWRQRPGFEDAAEVLAEIGDEGSTTIKFDHRHHVAEPDTSQNNSLAADAAGGKDEAGDQDEARDQDDARDQDDAKAEYNEGGAATASDEAGKERSGEEQESSENPPSRESPQPHQRSPDIRFCHEQQRRYPPLVMEVANSQSAKNLAQIGEAYILGSDNWIRTVVGFKLPYNPPKQPKRKQKLATKVRSAQLTVWRTVLKDGIGDVKGGRTLQFRDQQGRPSAGNFDLNVYDFMPPAIADSDILTRPQLDFRLSRISFTELAEMLDHAEQRKKENDRPLKTPYPSGQTGTRKRTRDSPDAEFVSTVATHVGKGKESELRRSKRRKSQEGST
;
A
#
# COMPACT_ATOMS: atom_id res chain seq x y z
N MET A 1 9.46 41.78 43.49
CA MET A 1 8.71 42.82 42.76
C MET A 1 9.56 43.30 41.59
N SER A 2 9.28 42.81 40.39
CA SER A 2 9.83 43.34 39.13
C SER A 2 8.91 42.86 38.00
N SER A 3 8.16 43.80 37.45
CA SER A 3 7.24 43.58 36.32
C SER A 3 8.02 43.50 35.01
N PRO A 4 7.62 42.65 34.04
CA PRO A 4 8.12 42.72 32.68
C PRO A 4 7.28 43.69 31.81
N PRO A 5 7.85 44.26 30.73
CA PRO A 5 7.22 45.34 29.97
C PRO A 5 6.28 44.86 28.86
N ASP A 6 5.31 45.73 28.58
CA ASP A 6 4.24 45.62 27.58
C ASP A 6 4.73 45.37 26.14
N LYS A 7 4.13 44.36 25.50
CA LYS A 7 4.22 44.14 24.05
C LYS A 7 3.11 44.92 23.34
N LYS A 8 3.52 45.94 22.59
CA LYS A 8 2.68 46.70 21.64
C LYS A 8 2.08 45.77 20.59
N GLN A 9 0.75 45.71 20.54
CA GLN A 9 -0.01 45.16 19.43
C GLN A 9 0.14 46.07 18.20
N ARG A 10 0.52 45.48 17.07
CA ARG A 10 0.58 46.13 15.76
C ARG A 10 -0.57 45.56 14.92
N THR A 11 -1.66 46.29 14.84
CA THR A 11 -2.76 46.05 13.90
C THR A 11 -2.40 46.71 12.56
N GLY A 12 -2.50 45.94 11.48
CA GLY A 12 -2.14 46.40 10.14
C GLY A 12 -2.49 45.35 9.10
N SER A 13 -3.79 45.16 8.89
CA SER A 13 -4.35 44.39 7.77
C SER A 13 -4.26 45.25 6.51
N HIS A 14 -3.27 44.97 5.65
CA HIS A 14 -3.23 45.46 4.27
C HIS A 14 -3.72 44.33 3.35
N PHE A 15 -4.96 44.44 2.89
CA PHE A 15 -5.48 43.65 1.77
C PHE A 15 -4.92 44.23 0.47
N ASN A 16 -4.13 43.42 -0.25
CA ASN A 16 -3.78 43.68 -1.64
C ASN A 16 -4.87 43.09 -2.55
N PRO A 17 -5.50 43.89 -3.44
CA PRO A 17 -6.44 43.35 -4.42
C PRO A 17 -5.71 42.58 -5.52
N LEU A 18 -6.30 41.45 -5.93
CA LEU A 18 -5.85 40.61 -7.03
C LEU A 18 -5.97 41.35 -8.39
N PRO A 19 -5.07 41.08 -9.34
CA PRO A 19 -5.17 41.62 -10.70
C PRO A 19 -6.30 40.95 -11.51
N PRO A 20 -6.90 41.66 -12.48
CA PRO A 20 -7.97 41.12 -13.32
C PRO A 20 -7.47 40.08 -14.33
N SER A 21 -8.30 39.06 -14.57
CA SER A 21 -8.08 37.99 -15.55
C SER A 21 -8.07 38.54 -17.01
N PRO A 22 -7.28 37.92 -17.91
CA PRO A 22 -7.24 38.31 -19.32
C PRO A 22 -8.51 37.89 -20.09
N PRO A 23 -8.85 38.60 -21.19
CA PRO A 23 -10.02 38.30 -22.01
C PRO A 23 -9.85 37.04 -22.86
N SER A 24 -10.95 36.30 -23.05
CA SER A 24 -11.08 35.21 -24.01
C SER A 24 -11.14 35.76 -25.43
N SER A 25 -10.36 35.22 -26.35
CA SER A 25 -10.43 35.60 -27.77
C SER A 25 -10.01 34.46 -28.69
N PHE A 26 -10.76 34.34 -29.79
CA PHE A 26 -10.57 33.55 -31.02
C PHE A 26 -10.94 32.07 -30.93
N ASP A 27 -12.05 31.57 -31.51
CA ASP A 27 -12.70 31.77 -32.81
C ASP A 27 -12.00 31.04 -33.98
N SER A 28 -12.60 29.89 -34.30
CA SER A 28 -12.87 29.28 -35.62
C SER A 28 -11.83 29.41 -36.75
N ALA A 29 -11.21 28.28 -37.10
CA ALA A 29 -10.87 27.97 -38.49
C ALA A 29 -10.76 26.44 -38.70
N LEU A 30 -11.76 25.87 -39.39
CA LEU A 30 -11.70 24.55 -40.03
C LEU A 30 -10.87 24.64 -41.31
N PRO A 31 -10.02 23.64 -41.63
CA PRO A 31 -9.64 23.36 -43.01
C PRO A 31 -10.23 22.06 -43.53
N SER A 32 -10.60 22.14 -44.81
CA SER A 32 -11.23 21.16 -45.67
C SER A 32 -10.57 19.77 -45.72
N ALA A 33 -11.45 18.79 -45.92
CA ALA A 33 -11.16 17.45 -46.37
C ALA A 33 -10.27 17.41 -47.63
N ARG A 34 -9.21 16.60 -47.57
CA ARG A 34 -8.53 16.05 -48.73
C ARG A 34 -8.62 14.53 -48.71
N VAL A 35 -9.32 14.02 -49.71
CA VAL A 35 -9.29 12.63 -50.17
C VAL A 35 -7.96 12.41 -50.88
N SER A 36 -7.22 11.34 -50.55
CA SER A 36 -6.47 10.53 -51.52
C SER A 36 -5.76 9.33 -50.87
N ARG A 37 -6.11 8.16 -51.41
CA ARG A 37 -5.26 7.04 -51.86
C ARG A 37 -4.61 6.11 -50.84
N ASP A 38 -5.14 4.89 -50.89
CA ASP A 38 -4.45 3.61 -50.69
C ASP A 38 -3.12 3.55 -51.45
N ASP A 39 -2.05 3.08 -50.79
CA ASP A 39 -1.32 1.87 -51.19
C ASP A 39 -0.13 1.59 -50.23
N GLU A 40 -0.10 0.33 -49.78
CA GLU A 40 1.08 -0.50 -49.48
C GLU A 40 2.40 0.17 -49.04
N ALA A 41 2.63 0.16 -47.71
CA ALA A 41 3.88 -0.31 -47.08
C ALA A 41 3.78 -0.13 -45.55
N ALA A 42 3.04 -1.00 -44.89
CA ALA A 42 3.01 -1.09 -43.43
C ALA A 42 4.33 -1.68 -42.89
N THR A 43 5.38 -0.86 -42.92
CA THR A 43 6.52 -1.05 -42.03
C THR A 43 6.05 -0.68 -40.62
N ALA A 44 6.21 -1.60 -39.68
CA ALA A 44 5.75 -1.48 -38.30
C ALA A 44 6.33 -0.23 -37.62
N SER A 45 5.59 0.89 -37.71
CA SER A 45 5.77 2.07 -36.89
C SER A 45 5.43 1.65 -35.45
N SER A 46 6.45 1.29 -34.67
CA SER A 46 6.34 1.08 -33.23
C SER A 46 5.60 2.27 -32.62
N SER A 47 4.36 2.05 -32.17
CA SER A 47 3.52 3.13 -31.67
C SER A 47 4.19 3.79 -30.45
N PRO A 48 4.10 5.13 -30.32
CA PRO A 48 4.71 5.87 -29.20
C PRO A 48 4.24 5.43 -27.80
N THR A 49 3.18 4.62 -27.71
CA THR A 49 2.65 3.99 -26.49
C THR A 49 3.53 2.84 -25.95
N SER A 50 4.40 2.27 -26.78
CA SER A 50 5.39 1.28 -26.33
C SER A 50 6.48 1.96 -25.48
N ASP A 51 6.85 3.19 -25.82
CA ASP A 51 8.03 3.84 -25.27
C ASP A 51 7.91 4.19 -23.78
N ARG A 52 6.71 4.51 -23.28
CA ARG A 52 6.51 4.87 -21.86
C ARG A 52 6.73 3.68 -20.94
N VAL A 53 6.13 2.53 -21.26
CA VAL A 53 6.31 1.30 -20.47
C VAL A 53 7.78 0.89 -20.45
N HIS A 54 8.49 0.96 -21.58
CA HIS A 54 9.92 0.65 -21.62
C HIS A 54 10.75 1.60 -20.74
N LYS A 55 10.43 2.91 -20.71
CA LYS A 55 11.09 3.87 -19.81
C LYS A 55 10.89 3.52 -18.33
N VAL A 56 9.69 3.05 -17.95
CA VAL A 56 9.45 2.59 -16.57
C VAL A 56 10.31 1.37 -16.26
N ILE A 57 10.34 0.39 -17.16
CA ILE A 57 11.15 -0.83 -16.99
C ILE A 57 12.64 -0.49 -16.90
N ASP A 58 13.16 0.40 -17.75
CA ASP A 58 14.55 0.84 -17.71
C ASP A 58 14.87 1.57 -16.40
N SER A 59 13.93 2.35 -15.89
CA SER A 59 14.06 3.01 -14.59
C SER A 59 14.12 1.99 -13.45
N LEU A 60 13.21 1.00 -13.45
CA LEU A 60 13.21 -0.11 -12.49
C LEU A 60 14.51 -0.93 -12.54
N ARG A 61 15.05 -1.19 -13.75
CA ARG A 61 16.35 -1.84 -13.91
C ARG A 61 17.49 -0.99 -13.36
N ALA A 62 17.47 0.33 -13.58
CA ALA A 62 18.46 1.23 -13.00
C ALA A 62 18.46 1.17 -11.46
N PHE A 63 17.29 1.08 -10.83
CA PHE A 63 17.17 0.81 -9.40
C PHE A 63 17.77 -0.52 -8.98
N TYR A 64 17.37 -1.59 -9.66
CA TYR A 64 17.85 -2.94 -9.38
C TYR A 64 19.38 -3.03 -9.43
N PHE A 65 20.02 -2.34 -10.38
CA PHE A 65 21.48 -2.29 -10.51
C PHE A 65 22.16 -1.24 -9.61
N GLY A 66 21.43 -0.57 -8.71
CA GLY A 66 21.99 0.47 -7.84
C GLY A 66 22.53 1.69 -8.60
N ARG A 67 22.04 1.94 -9.82
CA ARG A 67 22.43 3.10 -10.66
C ARG A 67 21.55 4.33 -10.42
N HIS A 68 20.60 4.19 -9.50
CA HIS A 68 19.65 5.23 -9.18
C HIS A 68 20.19 6.18 -8.09
N SER A 69 19.75 7.44 -8.11
CA SER A 69 20.17 8.43 -7.11
C SER A 69 19.41 8.25 -5.78
N GLU A 70 20.08 8.32 -4.64
CA GLU A 70 19.41 8.18 -3.32
C GLU A 70 18.32 9.25 -3.04
N SER A 71 18.16 10.28 -3.89
CA SER A 71 17.12 11.29 -3.72
C SER A 71 15.74 10.86 -4.20
N ASP A 72 15.63 9.85 -5.07
CA ASP A 72 14.35 9.50 -5.71
C ASP A 72 13.83 8.16 -5.18
N ASN A 73 13.65 8.09 -3.85
CA ASN A 73 13.00 6.95 -3.18
C ASN A 73 11.49 6.83 -3.50
N TRP A 74 10.97 7.78 -4.28
CA TRP A 74 9.62 7.83 -4.79
C TRP A 74 9.69 8.25 -6.24
N ILE A 75 9.21 7.40 -7.15
CA ILE A 75 9.08 7.78 -8.56
C ILE A 75 7.66 7.57 -9.01
N THR A 76 7.15 8.60 -9.66
CA THR A 76 5.82 8.63 -10.24
C THR A 76 5.92 8.69 -11.76
N PHE A 77 5.14 7.84 -12.42
CA PHE A 77 5.03 7.76 -13.87
C PHE A 77 3.58 7.98 -14.27
N HIS A 78 3.36 8.73 -15.35
CA HIS A 78 2.02 8.87 -15.94
C HIS A 78 1.89 7.83 -17.04
N LEU A 79 1.03 6.84 -16.82
CA LEU A 79 0.78 5.71 -17.71
C LEU A 79 -0.70 5.66 -18.00
N SER A 80 -1.12 5.46 -19.24
CA SER A 80 -2.53 5.18 -19.46
C SER A 80 -2.95 3.86 -18.81
N THR A 81 -4.25 3.67 -18.59
CA THR A 81 -4.77 2.38 -18.06
C THR A 81 -4.27 1.17 -18.85
N ALA A 82 -4.21 1.27 -20.19
CA ALA A 82 -3.69 0.20 -21.05
C ALA A 82 -2.16 0.04 -20.95
N GLU A 83 -1.40 1.13 -20.73
CA GLU A 83 0.05 1.07 -20.49
C GLU A 83 0.36 0.42 -19.14
N PHE A 84 -0.39 0.78 -18.09
CA PHE A 84 -0.26 0.18 -16.78
C PHE A 84 -0.59 -1.32 -16.81
N ALA A 85 -1.69 -1.73 -17.46
CA ALA A 85 -2.03 -3.15 -17.61
C ALA A 85 -0.87 -3.95 -18.24
N ARG A 86 -0.26 -3.42 -19.32
CA ARG A 86 0.92 -4.04 -19.94
C ARG A 86 2.13 -4.10 -19.01
N LEU A 87 2.39 -3.05 -18.23
CA LEU A 87 3.49 -3.04 -17.26
C LEU A 87 3.23 -4.08 -16.16
N HIS A 88 2.01 -4.10 -15.63
CA HIS A 88 1.57 -4.99 -14.56
C HIS A 88 1.76 -6.46 -14.95
N ASP A 89 1.22 -6.86 -16.10
CA ASP A 89 1.28 -8.24 -16.57
C ASP A 89 2.69 -8.70 -16.93
N ARG A 90 3.52 -7.79 -17.47
CA ARG A 90 4.91 -8.12 -17.87
C ARG A 90 5.91 -8.14 -16.73
N VAL A 91 5.71 -7.34 -15.68
CA VAL A 91 6.76 -7.05 -14.69
C VAL A 91 6.32 -7.22 -13.25
N LEU A 92 5.10 -6.80 -12.90
CA LEU A 92 4.66 -6.76 -11.51
C LEU A 92 4.07 -8.08 -11.02
N ILE A 93 3.44 -8.85 -11.90
CA ILE A 93 2.84 -10.17 -11.59
C ILE A 93 3.43 -11.33 -12.40
N ALA A 94 4.54 -11.11 -13.11
CA ALA A 94 5.14 -12.12 -13.95
C ALA A 94 5.64 -13.30 -13.09
N HIS A 95 4.87 -14.39 -13.08
CA HIS A 95 5.22 -15.63 -12.41
C HIS A 95 5.77 -16.63 -13.45
N GLY A 96 7.09 -16.67 -13.61
CA GLY A 96 7.78 -17.96 -13.73
C GLY A 96 7.87 -18.71 -15.06
N ASP A 97 7.73 -18.08 -16.23
CA ASP A 97 8.03 -18.74 -17.54
C ASP A 97 8.92 -17.88 -18.46
N CYS A 98 9.78 -17.01 -17.92
CA CYS A 98 10.80 -16.36 -18.74
C CYS A 98 12.00 -17.31 -18.91
N ASP A 99 12.07 -18.02 -20.04
CA ASP A 99 13.16 -18.92 -20.43
C ASP A 99 14.56 -18.25 -20.48
N SER A 100 14.64 -16.93 -20.32
CA SER A 100 15.89 -16.20 -20.21
C SER A 100 16.35 -16.09 -18.76
N ASP A 101 17.37 -16.88 -18.40
CA ASP A 101 18.06 -16.85 -17.10
C ASP A 101 18.49 -15.44 -16.61
N SER A 102 18.62 -14.45 -17.51
CA SER A 102 19.13 -13.12 -17.14
C SER A 102 18.13 -12.21 -16.41
N ASP A 103 16.82 -12.45 -16.57
CA ASP A 103 15.78 -11.51 -16.11
C ASP A 103 14.96 -12.03 -14.92
N THR A 104 15.12 -13.31 -14.56
CA THR A 104 14.39 -13.94 -13.44
C THR A 104 14.62 -13.21 -12.12
N ASP A 105 15.87 -12.84 -11.82
CA ASP A 105 16.19 -12.12 -10.57
C ASP A 105 15.58 -10.71 -10.53
N PHE A 106 15.54 -10.02 -11.68
CA PHE A 106 14.93 -8.69 -11.80
C PHE A 106 13.40 -8.77 -11.62
N LEU A 107 12.74 -9.72 -12.27
CA LEU A 107 11.30 -9.91 -12.13
C LEU A 107 10.93 -10.34 -10.70
N GLN A 108 11.69 -11.24 -10.10
CA GLN A 108 11.50 -11.61 -8.69
C GLN A 108 11.67 -10.40 -7.77
N TRP A 109 12.64 -9.52 -8.03
CA TRP A 109 12.77 -8.27 -7.29
C TRP A 109 11.56 -7.35 -7.49
N CYS A 110 11.03 -7.23 -8.72
CA CYS A 110 9.84 -6.43 -9.02
C CYS A 110 8.59 -6.89 -8.26
N THR A 111 8.42 -8.20 -8.02
CA THR A 111 7.30 -8.72 -7.20
C THR A 111 7.35 -8.25 -5.74
N ARG A 112 8.50 -7.75 -5.29
CA ARG A 112 8.71 -7.23 -3.92
C ARG A 112 8.64 -5.70 -3.86
N LEU A 113 8.44 -5.04 -5.00
CA LEU A 113 8.24 -3.59 -5.03
C LEU A 113 6.92 -3.22 -4.38
N ARG A 114 6.93 -2.09 -3.67
CA ARG A 114 5.71 -1.45 -3.20
C ARG A 114 5.34 -0.39 -4.22
N TRP A 115 4.12 -0.45 -4.71
CA TRP A 115 3.66 0.46 -5.74
C TRP A 115 2.18 0.77 -5.56
N ASP A 116 1.79 1.92 -6.06
CA ASP A 116 0.40 2.36 -6.08
C ASP A 116 0.03 2.70 -7.52
N TRP A 117 -1.21 2.41 -7.89
CA TRP A 117 -1.80 2.75 -9.17
C TRP A 117 -3.09 3.52 -8.96
N ASP A 118 -3.14 4.70 -9.54
CA ASP A 118 -4.30 5.57 -9.54
C ASP A 118 -4.82 5.78 -10.97
N PRO A 119 -5.87 5.05 -11.39
CA PRO A 119 -6.46 5.20 -12.71
C PRO A 119 -7.18 6.54 -12.93
N GLU A 120 -7.55 7.29 -11.87
CA GLU A 120 -8.18 8.60 -12.03
C GLU A 120 -7.16 9.62 -12.56
N TYR A 121 -5.94 9.57 -12.03
CA TYR A 121 -4.83 10.44 -12.45
C TYR A 121 -3.89 9.77 -13.46
N GLU A 122 -4.17 8.54 -13.86
CA GLU A 122 -3.28 7.72 -14.70
C GLU A 122 -1.85 7.66 -14.13
N GLU A 123 -1.75 7.52 -12.81
CA GLU A 123 -0.52 7.68 -12.04
C GLU A 123 -0.05 6.33 -11.47
N PHE A 124 1.14 5.89 -11.88
CA PHE A 124 1.85 4.75 -11.30
C PHE A 124 3.01 5.24 -10.43
N SER A 125 2.96 4.95 -9.14
CA SER A 125 3.96 5.39 -8.17
C SER A 125 4.69 4.20 -7.56
N VAL A 126 6.02 4.20 -7.64
CA VAL A 126 6.90 3.18 -7.04
C VAL A 126 7.50 3.73 -5.76
N ARG A 127 7.38 2.97 -4.68
CA ARG A 127 7.82 3.32 -3.33
C ARG A 127 9.02 2.48 -2.95
N MET A 128 10.20 3.11 -2.98
CA MET A 128 11.44 2.48 -2.53
C MET A 128 11.65 2.81 -1.06
N LEU A 129 11.34 1.83 -0.19
CA LEU A 129 11.67 1.96 1.22
C LEU A 129 13.18 1.83 1.41
N ASP A 130 13.70 2.60 2.36
CA ASP A 130 15.07 2.43 2.77
C ASP A 130 15.18 1.41 3.92
N ASP A 131 16.41 1.00 4.22
CA ASP A 131 16.70 0.06 5.31
C ASP A 131 16.11 0.46 6.67
N ILE A 132 16.00 1.77 6.96
CA ILE A 132 15.43 2.24 8.22
C ILE A 132 13.93 1.93 8.24
N HIS A 133 13.22 2.22 7.15
CA HIS A 133 11.77 2.01 7.10
C HIS A 133 11.46 0.52 7.25
N GLU A 134 12.14 -0.35 6.50
CA GLU A 134 11.94 -1.80 6.54
C GLU A 134 12.24 -2.40 7.92
N VAL A 135 13.35 -2.00 8.55
CA VAL A 135 13.71 -2.50 9.88
C VAL A 135 12.75 -1.97 10.95
N PHE A 136 12.43 -0.68 10.91
CA PHE A 136 11.53 -0.06 11.88
C PHE A 136 10.14 -0.70 11.82
N ILE A 137 9.56 -0.80 10.63
CA ILE A 137 8.20 -1.30 10.46
C ILE A 137 8.10 -2.78 10.83
N ALA A 138 9.14 -3.58 10.52
CA ALA A 138 9.23 -4.97 10.97
C ALA A 138 9.26 -5.10 12.50
N LEU A 139 10.00 -4.24 13.21
CA LEU A 139 10.02 -4.25 14.68
C LEU A 139 8.66 -3.90 15.28
N VAL A 140 7.98 -2.89 14.73
CA VAL A 140 6.62 -2.52 15.16
C VAL A 140 5.64 -3.68 14.94
N ARG A 141 5.69 -4.31 13.76
CA ARG A 141 4.88 -5.49 13.43
C ARG A 141 5.08 -6.61 14.43
N ASP A 142 6.33 -6.95 14.71
CA ASP A 142 6.68 -8.10 15.54
C ASP A 142 6.24 -7.86 17.00
N GLU A 143 6.32 -6.62 17.49
CA GLU A 143 5.80 -6.26 18.81
C GLU A 143 4.27 -6.35 18.86
N ILE A 144 3.55 -5.85 17.85
CA ILE A 144 2.07 -6.01 17.78
C ILE A 144 1.70 -7.49 17.79
N LYS A 145 2.35 -8.33 16.97
CA LYS A 145 2.10 -9.77 16.93
C LYS A 145 2.36 -10.45 18.27
N LYS A 146 3.43 -10.06 18.96
CA LYS A 146 3.75 -10.55 20.31
C LYS A 146 2.65 -10.20 21.30
N GLN A 147 2.12 -8.99 21.24
CA GLN A 147 1.05 -8.55 22.14
C GLN A 147 -0.29 -9.25 21.83
N ILE A 148 -0.64 -9.43 20.55
CA ILE A 148 -1.81 -10.23 20.15
C ILE A 148 -1.74 -11.64 20.75
N ARG A 149 -0.62 -12.35 20.57
CA ARG A 149 -0.41 -13.69 21.15
C ARG A 149 -0.55 -13.70 22.68
N SER A 150 -0.03 -12.67 23.35
CA SER A 150 -0.16 -12.55 24.81
C SER A 150 -1.60 -12.35 25.27
N VAL A 151 -2.41 -11.61 24.50
CA VAL A 151 -3.84 -11.40 24.79
C VAL A 151 -4.63 -12.67 24.53
N VAL A 152 -4.40 -13.35 23.40
CA VAL A 152 -5.02 -14.65 23.08
C VAL A 152 -4.80 -15.64 24.22
N GLU A 153 -3.55 -15.85 24.66
CA GLU A 153 -3.23 -16.78 25.75
C GLU A 153 -3.94 -16.41 27.05
N ARG A 154 -3.98 -15.11 27.38
CA ARG A 154 -4.67 -14.61 28.58
C ARG A 154 -6.18 -14.82 28.50
N TRP A 155 -6.79 -14.63 27.33
CA TRP A 155 -8.23 -14.78 27.12
C TRP A 155 -8.66 -16.25 27.13
N ARG A 156 -7.84 -17.17 26.60
CA ARG A 156 -8.09 -18.63 26.72
C ARG A 156 -8.18 -19.12 28.16
N GLN A 157 -7.47 -18.47 29.08
CA GLN A 157 -7.48 -18.82 30.51
C GLN A 157 -8.63 -18.17 31.28
N ARG A 158 -9.41 -17.29 30.65
CA ARG A 158 -10.47 -16.52 31.30
C ARG A 158 -11.84 -17.11 30.93
N PRO A 159 -12.64 -17.56 31.91
CA PRO A 159 -13.98 -18.08 31.63
C PRO A 159 -14.86 -17.06 30.89
N GLY A 160 -15.51 -17.49 29.81
CA GLY A 160 -16.38 -16.68 28.96
C GLY A 160 -15.64 -15.85 27.90
N PHE A 161 -14.36 -16.13 27.65
CA PHE A 161 -13.53 -15.48 26.62
C PHE A 161 -12.95 -16.49 25.61
N GLU A 162 -13.35 -17.75 25.68
CA GLU A 162 -12.83 -18.84 24.85
C GLU A 162 -13.04 -18.54 23.36
N ASP A 163 -14.28 -18.28 22.94
CA ASP A 163 -14.61 -17.96 21.54
C ASP A 163 -13.89 -16.68 21.07
N ALA A 164 -13.86 -15.66 21.93
CA ALA A 164 -13.19 -14.40 21.64
C ALA A 164 -11.67 -14.57 21.45
N ALA A 165 -11.06 -15.50 22.19
CA ALA A 165 -9.65 -15.82 22.06
C ALA A 165 -9.33 -16.53 20.73
N GLU A 166 -10.22 -17.42 20.28
CA GLU A 166 -10.05 -18.09 18.98
C GLU A 166 -10.22 -17.11 17.81
N VAL A 167 -11.19 -16.19 17.87
CA VAL A 167 -11.31 -15.09 16.90
C VAL A 167 -10.03 -14.25 16.86
N LEU A 168 -9.45 -13.89 18.01
CA LEU A 168 -8.18 -13.15 18.04
C LEU A 168 -6.99 -13.98 17.50
N ALA A 169 -7.02 -15.30 17.65
CA ALA A 169 -5.97 -16.18 17.16
C ALA A 169 -5.92 -16.26 15.62
N GLU A 170 -7.05 -15.96 14.95
CA GLU A 170 -7.16 -15.87 13.49
C GLU A 170 -6.59 -14.56 12.90
N ILE A 171 -6.10 -13.64 13.74
CA ILE A 171 -5.41 -12.44 13.26
C ILE A 171 -3.98 -12.81 12.82
N GLY A 172 -3.72 -12.68 11.53
CA GLY A 172 -2.40 -12.89 10.91
C GLY A 172 -1.83 -11.63 10.26
N ASP A 173 -0.52 -11.63 10.02
CA ASP A 173 0.14 -10.67 9.13
C ASP A 173 0.36 -11.30 7.75
N GLU A 174 -0.05 -10.59 6.69
CA GLU A 174 0.11 -11.08 5.32
C GLU A 174 1.17 -10.29 4.53
N GLY A 175 2.01 -9.55 5.24
CA GLY A 175 3.09 -8.74 4.66
C GLY A 175 2.57 -7.58 3.79
N SER A 176 3.40 -7.15 2.84
CA SER A 176 3.07 -6.12 1.84
C SER A 176 2.54 -6.80 0.59
N THR A 177 1.23 -6.86 0.47
CA THR A 177 0.52 -7.39 -0.71
C THR A 177 -0.46 -6.34 -1.20
N THR A 178 -0.50 -6.15 -2.52
CA THR A 178 -1.30 -5.12 -3.17
C THR A 178 -2.79 -5.34 -2.93
N ILE A 179 -3.47 -4.30 -2.47
CA ILE A 179 -4.92 -4.24 -2.29
C ILE A 179 -5.51 -3.62 -3.55
N LYS A 180 -6.52 -4.27 -4.13
CA LYS A 180 -7.30 -3.76 -5.26
C LYS A 180 -8.63 -3.22 -4.74
N PHE A 181 -8.92 -1.96 -5.04
CA PHE A 181 -10.17 -1.30 -4.63
C PHE A 181 -11.15 -1.29 -5.79
N ASP A 182 -12.34 -1.84 -5.56
CA ASP A 182 -13.41 -1.79 -6.56
C ASP A 182 -14.00 -0.39 -6.58
N HIS A 183 -13.90 0.33 -7.70
CA HIS A 183 -14.45 1.68 -7.87
C HIS A 183 -15.98 1.78 -7.78
N ARG A 184 -16.69 0.69 -7.47
CA ARG A 184 -18.12 0.58 -7.79
C ARG A 184 -19.06 1.27 -6.80
N HIS A 185 -18.56 1.92 -5.75
CA HIS A 185 -19.43 2.42 -4.68
C HIS A 185 -19.29 3.88 -4.29
N HIS A 186 -18.49 4.69 -5.01
CA HIS A 186 -18.60 6.13 -4.83
C HIS A 186 -19.91 6.66 -5.42
N VAL A 187 -20.88 6.75 -4.51
CA VAL A 187 -22.07 7.61 -4.52
C VAL A 187 -22.88 7.47 -5.81
N ALA A 188 -23.88 6.57 -5.79
CA ALA A 188 -25.09 6.87 -6.54
C ALA A 188 -25.47 8.30 -6.14
N GLU A 189 -25.36 9.27 -7.07
CA GLU A 189 -25.75 10.64 -6.78
C GLU A 189 -27.11 10.57 -6.09
N PRO A 190 -27.28 11.18 -4.91
CA PRO A 190 -28.53 11.12 -4.19
C PRO A 190 -29.61 11.55 -5.17
N ASP A 191 -30.55 10.64 -5.43
CA ASP A 191 -31.58 10.81 -6.44
C ASP A 191 -32.34 12.10 -6.11
N THR A 192 -31.96 13.18 -6.80
CA THR A 192 -32.46 14.54 -6.55
C THR A 192 -33.96 14.63 -6.87
N SER A 193 -34.57 13.56 -7.40
CA SER A 193 -35.99 13.46 -7.67
C SER A 193 -36.89 13.39 -6.42
N GLN A 194 -36.37 13.09 -5.22
CA GLN A 194 -37.21 12.97 -4.02
C GLN A 194 -37.39 14.25 -3.19
N ASN A 195 -36.64 15.33 -3.46
CA ASN A 195 -36.73 16.57 -2.65
C ASN A 195 -37.81 17.57 -3.11
N ASN A 196 -38.66 17.22 -4.08
CA ASN A 196 -39.72 18.12 -4.58
C ASN A 196 -41.13 17.85 -4.03
N SER A 197 -41.34 16.89 -3.10
CA SER A 197 -42.70 16.58 -2.60
C SER A 197 -43.02 17.04 -1.17
N LEU A 198 -42.05 17.59 -0.41
CA LEU A 198 -42.26 17.94 1.00
C LEU A 198 -42.28 19.45 1.32
N ALA A 199 -42.24 20.32 0.30
CA ALA A 199 -42.23 21.77 0.50
C ALA A 199 -43.62 22.45 0.50
N ALA A 200 -44.73 21.71 0.69
CA ALA A 200 -46.08 22.26 0.59
C ALA A 200 -46.85 22.47 1.91
N ASP A 201 -46.44 21.87 3.05
CA ASP A 201 -47.33 21.83 4.24
C ASP A 201 -46.81 22.53 5.52
N ALA A 202 -45.71 23.27 5.48
CA ALA A 202 -45.17 23.95 6.67
C ALA A 202 -45.34 25.48 6.62
N ALA A 203 -46.59 25.96 6.68
CA ALA A 203 -46.90 27.36 6.96
C ALA A 203 -48.12 27.47 7.89
N GLY A 204 -47.88 27.37 9.21
CA GLY A 204 -48.89 27.73 10.20
C GLY A 204 -48.56 27.23 11.61
N GLY A 205 -48.17 28.14 12.50
CA GLY A 205 -48.09 27.84 13.94
C GLY A 205 -47.10 28.72 14.69
N LYS A 206 -47.52 29.93 15.05
CA LYS A 206 -46.81 30.84 15.96
C LYS A 206 -47.06 30.45 17.42
N ASP A 207 -45.99 30.54 18.20
CA ASP A 207 -45.88 31.10 19.55
C ASP A 207 -47.03 30.84 20.55
N GLU A 208 -46.79 29.97 21.54
CA GLU A 208 -47.14 30.26 22.94
C GLU A 208 -46.08 29.68 23.89
N ALA A 209 -45.54 30.57 24.73
CA ALA A 209 -44.65 30.27 25.83
C ALA A 209 -45.47 29.80 27.04
N GLY A 210 -45.04 28.70 27.66
CA GLY A 210 -45.65 28.15 28.87
C GLY A 210 -44.59 27.58 29.79
N ASP A 211 -44.22 28.40 30.76
CA ASP A 211 -43.40 28.12 31.94
C ASP A 211 -44.19 27.24 32.90
N GLN A 212 -43.62 26.13 33.39
CA GLN A 212 -44.00 25.51 34.67
C GLN A 212 -43.02 24.40 35.10
N ASP A 213 -42.39 24.67 36.24
CA ASP A 213 -41.88 23.71 37.22
C ASP A 213 -42.96 22.66 37.57
N GLU A 214 -42.55 21.40 37.77
CA GLU A 214 -42.86 20.65 39.00
C GLU A 214 -42.12 19.31 39.04
N ALA A 215 -41.50 19.06 40.19
CA ALA A 215 -40.94 17.79 40.61
C ALA A 215 -42.03 16.72 40.76
N ARG A 216 -41.69 15.45 40.49
CA ARG A 216 -42.33 14.30 41.15
C ARG A 216 -41.50 13.04 41.03
N ASP A 217 -41.16 12.52 42.21
CA ASP A 217 -40.89 11.11 42.49
C ASP A 217 -41.97 10.21 41.90
N GLN A 218 -41.60 9.01 41.45
CA GLN A 218 -42.13 7.77 42.01
C GLN A 218 -41.46 6.54 41.41
N ASP A 219 -40.99 5.70 42.34
CA ASP A 219 -40.80 4.27 42.20
C ASP A 219 -42.04 3.61 41.59
N ASP A 220 -41.84 2.59 40.75
CA ASP A 220 -42.71 1.41 40.78
C ASP A 220 -42.02 0.23 40.08
N ALA A 221 -41.68 -0.75 40.92
CA ALA A 221 -41.34 -2.10 40.54
C ALA A 221 -42.60 -2.81 40.00
N ARG A 222 -42.47 -3.52 38.88
CA ARG A 222 -43.40 -4.60 38.53
C ARG A 222 -42.64 -5.80 37.95
N ASP A 223 -42.71 -6.87 38.74
CA ASP A 223 -42.70 -8.26 38.33
C ASP A 223 -43.61 -8.48 37.11
N GLN A 224 -43.16 -9.34 36.19
CA GLN A 224 -44.05 -10.27 35.50
C GLN A 224 -43.28 -11.46 34.92
N ASP A 225 -43.41 -12.55 35.65
CA ASP A 225 -43.52 -13.97 35.30
C ASP A 225 -43.62 -14.37 33.81
N ASP A 226 -42.83 -15.39 33.50
CA ASP A 226 -43.18 -16.66 32.84
C ASP A 226 -44.23 -16.68 31.72
N ALA A 227 -43.77 -17.04 30.52
CA ALA A 227 -44.48 -18.04 29.70
C ALA A 227 -43.55 -18.72 28.69
N LYS A 228 -43.40 -20.04 28.88
CA LYS A 228 -42.81 -21.01 27.97
C LYS A 228 -43.69 -21.15 26.72
N ALA A 229 -43.07 -21.30 25.55
CA ALA A 229 -43.69 -21.95 24.40
C ALA A 229 -42.66 -22.87 23.73
N GLU A 230 -42.85 -24.17 23.94
CA GLU A 230 -42.28 -25.25 23.14
C GLU A 230 -42.74 -25.10 21.68
N TYR A 231 -41.82 -25.19 20.72
CA TYR A 231 -42.18 -25.53 19.35
C TYR A 231 -41.51 -26.84 18.95
N ASN A 232 -42.38 -27.76 18.58
CA ASN A 232 -42.11 -29.15 18.27
C ASN A 232 -41.69 -29.31 16.80
N GLU A 233 -40.87 -30.34 16.58
CA GLU A 233 -40.37 -30.81 15.29
C GLU A 233 -41.48 -31.27 14.35
N GLY A 234 -41.21 -31.21 13.03
CA GLY A 234 -41.92 -32.07 12.08
C GLY A 234 -41.89 -31.62 10.63
N GLY A 235 -41.05 -32.28 9.83
CA GLY A 235 -41.61 -33.04 8.71
C GLY A 235 -41.38 -32.56 7.27
N ALA A 236 -40.67 -33.43 6.55
CA ALA A 236 -41.02 -33.97 5.23
C ALA A 236 -40.54 -33.24 3.96
N ALA A 237 -39.63 -33.94 3.31
CA ALA A 237 -39.27 -33.84 1.90
C ALA A 237 -40.43 -34.24 0.97
N THR A 238 -40.52 -33.59 -0.18
CA THR A 238 -41.10 -34.17 -1.40
C THR A 238 -40.27 -33.72 -2.60
N ALA A 239 -39.72 -34.72 -3.28
CA ALA A 239 -39.25 -34.63 -4.66
C ALA A 239 -40.47 -34.77 -5.60
N SER A 240 -40.45 -34.07 -6.72
CA SER A 240 -41.16 -34.50 -7.93
C SER A 240 -40.46 -33.92 -9.15
N ASP A 241 -40.06 -34.85 -10.02
CA ASP A 241 -39.84 -34.66 -11.45
C ASP A 241 -41.04 -33.93 -12.10
N GLU A 242 -40.79 -33.14 -13.15
CA GLU A 242 -41.32 -33.51 -14.47
C GLU A 242 -40.74 -32.66 -15.60
N ALA A 243 -40.56 -33.38 -16.72
CA ALA A 243 -40.03 -32.97 -17.99
C ALA A 243 -40.92 -31.95 -18.72
N GLY A 244 -40.30 -31.13 -19.57
CA GLY A 244 -41.06 -30.23 -20.42
C GLY A 244 -40.26 -29.45 -21.46
N LYS A 245 -40.07 -30.08 -22.62
CA LYS A 245 -40.43 -29.53 -23.94
C LYS A 245 -39.39 -28.70 -24.70
N GLU A 246 -38.94 -29.35 -25.76
CA GLU A 246 -38.38 -28.83 -27.01
C GLU A 246 -39.11 -27.58 -27.54
N ARG A 247 -38.35 -26.56 -27.95
CA ARG A 247 -38.72 -25.78 -29.13
C ARG A 247 -37.49 -25.19 -29.84
N SER A 248 -37.39 -25.60 -31.09
CA SER A 248 -36.51 -25.17 -32.15
C SER A 248 -36.69 -23.70 -32.53
N GLY A 249 -35.59 -23.08 -32.93
CA GLY A 249 -35.57 -22.00 -33.92
C GLY A 249 -35.21 -20.63 -33.35
N GLU A 250 -33.91 -20.33 -33.32
CA GLU A 250 -33.44 -18.94 -33.29
C GLU A 250 -32.38 -18.74 -34.36
N GLU A 251 -32.66 -17.76 -35.21
CA GLU A 251 -31.86 -17.30 -36.31
C GLU A 251 -30.57 -16.68 -35.79
N GLN A 252 -29.46 -17.10 -36.39
CA GLN A 252 -28.12 -16.65 -36.06
C GLN A 252 -27.90 -15.26 -36.65
N GLU A 253 -28.46 -14.24 -36.00
CA GLU A 253 -28.16 -12.85 -36.30
C GLU A 253 -26.80 -12.52 -35.69
N SER A 254 -25.80 -12.37 -36.55
CA SER A 254 -24.42 -11.99 -36.20
C SER A 254 -24.41 -10.53 -35.76
N SER A 255 -24.87 -10.28 -34.54
CA SER A 255 -24.64 -9.00 -33.86
C SER A 255 -23.14 -8.91 -33.56
N GLU A 256 -22.44 -8.10 -34.34
CA GLU A 256 -21.13 -7.58 -33.97
C GLU A 256 -21.31 -6.79 -32.67
N ASN A 257 -21.11 -7.47 -31.54
CA ASN A 257 -21.12 -6.82 -30.24
C ASN A 257 -20.11 -5.66 -30.31
N PRO A 258 -20.52 -4.41 -30.07
CA PRO A 258 -19.59 -3.29 -30.02
C PRO A 258 -18.51 -3.65 -28.99
N PRO A 259 -17.23 -3.32 -29.28
CA PRO A 259 -16.11 -3.72 -28.43
C PRO A 259 -16.47 -3.36 -26.99
N SER A 260 -16.60 -4.39 -26.16
CA SER A 260 -16.95 -4.29 -24.76
C SER A 260 -16.05 -3.23 -24.14
N ARG A 261 -16.67 -2.12 -23.74
CA ARG A 261 -15.99 -0.97 -23.12
C ARG A 261 -15.14 -1.53 -21.98
N GLU A 262 -13.83 -1.54 -22.15
CA GLU A 262 -12.91 -2.08 -21.15
C GLU A 262 -13.20 -1.39 -19.82
N SER A 263 -13.56 -2.18 -18.81
CA SER A 263 -13.82 -1.62 -17.48
C SER A 263 -12.51 -1.00 -16.98
N PRO A 264 -12.53 0.24 -16.46
CA PRO A 264 -11.34 0.87 -15.94
C PRO A 264 -10.69 -0.03 -14.88
N GLN A 265 -9.35 -0.16 -14.94
CA GLN A 265 -8.60 -0.94 -13.97
C GLN A 265 -8.81 -0.37 -12.56
N PRO A 266 -8.93 -1.21 -11.53
CA PRO A 266 -9.14 -0.75 -10.15
C PRO A 266 -7.96 0.06 -9.61
N HIS A 267 -8.21 1.01 -8.71
CA HIS A 267 -7.17 1.60 -7.84
C HIS A 267 -6.43 0.45 -7.13
N GLN A 268 -5.11 0.56 -7.04
CA GLN A 268 -4.31 -0.44 -6.33
C GLN A 268 -3.31 0.23 -5.40
N ARG A 269 -3.11 -0.33 -4.21
CA ARG A 269 -2.10 0.16 -3.25
C ARG A 269 -1.38 -0.97 -2.55
N SER A 270 -0.08 -0.85 -2.34
CA SER A 270 0.74 -1.84 -1.62
C SER A 270 1.12 -1.34 -0.22
N PRO A 271 0.26 -1.54 0.82
CA PRO A 271 0.56 -1.08 2.17
C PRO A 271 1.83 -1.74 2.73
N ASP A 272 2.47 -1.05 3.67
CA ASP A 272 3.72 -1.55 4.24
C ASP A 272 3.55 -2.78 5.13
N ILE A 273 2.46 -2.80 5.90
CA ILE A 273 1.98 -3.97 6.66
C ILE A 273 0.47 -4.03 6.53
N ARG A 274 -0.06 -5.24 6.50
CA ARG A 274 -1.46 -5.52 6.76
C ARG A 274 -1.65 -6.60 7.82
N PHE A 275 -2.65 -6.40 8.66
CA PHE A 275 -3.18 -7.43 9.55
C PHE A 275 -4.54 -7.87 9.02
N CYS A 276 -4.67 -9.16 8.74
CA CYS A 276 -5.87 -9.78 8.21
C CYS A 276 -6.47 -10.73 9.24
N HIS A 277 -7.78 -10.90 9.18
CA HIS A 277 -8.49 -11.98 9.85
C HIS A 277 -8.77 -13.08 8.83
N GLU A 278 -8.69 -14.36 9.21
CA GLU A 278 -8.82 -15.49 8.26
C GLU A 278 -10.14 -15.45 7.46
N GLN A 279 -11.23 -15.06 8.10
CA GLN A 279 -12.56 -14.90 7.50
C GLN A 279 -12.65 -13.78 6.45
N GLN A 280 -11.74 -12.81 6.44
CA GLN A 280 -11.75 -11.70 5.48
C GLN A 280 -10.33 -11.30 5.05
N ARG A 281 -9.91 -11.83 3.90
CA ARG A 281 -8.58 -11.55 3.33
C ARG A 281 -8.57 -10.43 2.29
N ARG A 282 -9.74 -10.05 1.75
CA ARG A 282 -9.81 -9.07 0.64
C ARG A 282 -9.36 -7.68 1.09
N TYR A 283 -9.94 -7.19 2.17
CA TYR A 283 -9.59 -5.91 2.78
C TYR A 283 -9.14 -6.15 4.22
N PRO A 284 -7.85 -5.92 4.53
CA PRO A 284 -7.36 -6.07 5.89
C PRO A 284 -7.99 -5.02 6.83
N PRO A 285 -8.50 -5.39 8.01
CA PRO A 285 -9.04 -4.42 8.95
C PRO A 285 -8.04 -3.35 9.38
N LEU A 286 -6.75 -3.69 9.45
CA LEU A 286 -5.67 -2.78 9.80
C LEU A 286 -4.57 -2.77 8.74
N VAL A 287 -4.23 -1.58 8.26
CA VAL A 287 -3.05 -1.32 7.42
C VAL A 287 -2.10 -0.35 8.11
N MET A 288 -0.80 -0.49 7.86
CA MET A 288 0.22 0.43 8.32
C MET A 288 1.05 0.92 7.15
N GLU A 289 1.42 2.19 7.20
CA GLU A 289 2.20 2.89 6.19
C GLU A 289 3.32 3.69 6.85
N VAL A 290 4.48 3.73 6.23
CA VAL A 290 5.62 4.53 6.63
C VAL A 290 5.91 5.52 5.51
N ALA A 291 5.52 6.77 5.73
CA ALA A 291 5.88 7.84 4.83
C ALA A 291 7.39 8.07 4.85
N ASN A 292 7.92 8.15 3.64
CA ASN A 292 9.24 8.69 3.38
C ASN A 292 9.22 10.23 3.49
N SER A 293 10.14 10.92 2.82
CA SER A 293 10.23 12.38 2.62
C SER A 293 8.95 13.11 2.18
N GLN A 294 7.84 12.39 2.00
CA GLN A 294 6.53 12.91 1.66
C GLN A 294 6.07 14.00 2.64
N SER A 295 5.26 14.91 2.09
CA SER A 295 4.59 15.92 2.91
C SER A 295 3.58 15.23 3.83
N ALA A 296 3.36 15.76 5.04
CA ALA A 296 2.33 15.22 5.94
C ALA A 296 0.92 15.23 5.32
N LYS A 297 0.69 16.05 4.29
CA LYS A 297 -0.58 16.11 3.56
C LYS A 297 -0.85 14.82 2.79
N ASN A 298 0.17 14.17 2.26
CA ASN A 298 0.02 12.92 1.50
C ASN A 298 -0.42 11.77 2.41
N LEU A 299 0.06 11.73 3.65
CA LEU A 299 -0.32 10.69 4.62
C LEU A 299 -1.81 10.72 4.98
N ALA A 300 -2.39 11.92 5.16
CA ALA A 300 -3.81 12.06 5.45
C ALA A 300 -4.67 11.54 4.29
N GLN A 301 -4.32 11.95 3.06
CA GLN A 301 -5.00 11.47 1.85
C GLN A 301 -4.86 9.96 1.67
N ILE A 302 -3.69 9.39 1.96
CA ILE A 302 -3.49 7.93 1.91
C ILE A 302 -4.41 7.23 2.92
N GLY A 303 -4.47 7.72 4.17
CA GLY A 303 -5.33 7.14 5.20
C GLY A 303 -6.82 7.19 4.83
N GLU A 304 -7.28 8.32 4.30
CA GLU A 304 -8.65 8.46 3.80
C GLU A 304 -8.91 7.55 2.60
N ALA A 305 -7.99 7.49 1.64
CA ALA A 305 -8.13 6.66 0.44
C ALA A 305 -8.22 5.17 0.77
N TYR A 306 -7.47 4.67 1.77
CA TYR A 306 -7.60 3.28 2.22
C TYR A 306 -8.98 2.99 2.80
N ILE A 307 -9.47 3.83 3.72
CA ILE A 307 -10.74 3.59 4.40
C ILE A 307 -11.91 3.77 3.43
N LEU A 308 -11.98 4.90 2.73
CA LEU A 308 -13.08 5.22 1.82
C LEU A 308 -13.05 4.33 0.57
N GLY A 309 -11.87 4.12 -0.03
CA GLY A 309 -11.75 3.28 -1.23
C GLY A 309 -12.08 1.81 -0.97
N SER A 310 -12.01 1.35 0.28
CA SER A 310 -12.44 0.02 0.68
C SER A 310 -13.85 -0.02 1.23
N ASP A 311 -14.69 0.99 1.02
CA ASP A 311 -16.05 1.08 1.59
C ASP A 311 -16.09 0.83 3.10
N ASN A 312 -15.07 1.31 3.83
CA ASN A 312 -14.89 1.14 5.28
C ASN A 312 -14.64 -0.30 5.76
N TRP A 313 -14.32 -1.23 4.86
CA TRP A 313 -13.87 -2.57 5.22
C TRP A 313 -12.48 -2.55 5.88
N ILE A 314 -11.61 -1.61 5.47
CA ILE A 314 -10.40 -1.25 6.24
C ILE A 314 -10.84 -0.34 7.37
N ARG A 315 -10.75 -0.82 8.62
CA ARG A 315 -11.20 -0.10 9.81
C ARG A 315 -10.19 0.93 10.29
N THR A 316 -8.90 0.60 10.22
CA THR A 316 -7.82 1.42 10.78
C THR A 316 -6.64 1.53 9.82
N VAL A 317 -6.11 2.73 9.70
CA VAL A 317 -4.85 3.01 9.01
C VAL A 317 -3.90 3.66 10.01
N VAL A 318 -2.66 3.19 10.07
CA VAL A 318 -1.60 3.79 10.89
C VAL A 318 -0.49 4.30 9.99
N GLY A 319 -0.22 5.60 10.03
CA GLY A 319 0.83 6.24 9.24
C GLY A 319 1.99 6.69 10.12
N PHE A 320 3.21 6.26 9.84
CA PHE A 320 4.43 6.77 10.45
C PHE A 320 5.10 7.77 9.53
N LYS A 321 5.47 8.92 10.07
CA LYS A 321 6.33 9.88 9.39
C LYS A 321 7.70 9.86 10.03
N LEU A 322 8.65 9.25 9.34
CA LEU A 322 10.04 9.16 9.78
C LEU A 322 10.88 10.32 9.25
N PRO A 323 12.00 10.67 9.91
CA PRO A 323 12.87 11.72 9.41
C PRO A 323 13.59 11.27 8.15
N TYR A 324 13.31 11.93 7.03
CA TYR A 324 14.10 11.77 5.82
C TYR A 324 15.40 12.58 5.92
N ASN A 325 16.53 11.88 5.89
CA ASN A 325 17.84 12.49 5.79
C ASN A 325 18.37 12.21 4.39
N PRO A 326 18.31 13.19 3.47
CA PRO A 326 18.79 12.96 2.12
C PRO A 326 20.26 12.54 2.12
N PRO A 327 20.70 11.76 1.12
CA PRO A 327 22.11 11.48 0.86
C PRO A 327 22.98 12.72 1.04
N LYS A 328 24.21 12.50 1.53
CA LYS A 328 25.19 13.57 1.77
C LYS A 328 25.40 14.36 0.48
N GLN A 329 24.84 15.57 0.42
CA GLN A 329 25.20 16.52 -0.61
C GLN A 329 26.72 16.78 -0.57
N PRO A 330 27.36 17.08 -1.73
CA PRO A 330 28.79 17.30 -1.81
C PRO A 330 29.27 18.28 -0.74
N LYS A 331 30.37 17.93 -0.07
CA LYS A 331 30.95 18.56 1.14
C LYS A 331 31.00 20.11 1.10
N ARG A 332 31.02 20.72 -0.09
CA ARG A 332 31.04 22.18 -0.29
C ARG A 332 29.81 22.94 0.23
N LYS A 333 28.65 22.29 0.41
CA LYS A 333 27.43 22.93 0.95
C LYS A 333 27.01 22.44 2.34
N GLN A 334 27.83 21.61 2.97
CA GLN A 334 27.53 20.94 4.24
C GLN A 334 27.78 21.85 5.46
N LYS A 335 27.37 23.12 5.40
CA LYS A 335 27.41 24.01 6.56
C LYS A 335 26.24 23.63 7.50
N LEU A 336 26.56 22.83 8.52
CA LEU A 336 25.87 22.71 9.81
C LEU A 336 24.34 22.50 9.78
N ALA A 337 23.78 21.83 8.77
CA ALA A 337 22.37 21.43 8.84
C ALA A 337 22.22 20.37 9.95
N THR A 338 21.61 20.77 11.07
CA THR A 338 21.29 19.86 12.18
C THR A 338 20.40 18.73 11.65
N LYS A 339 20.84 17.48 11.83
CA LYS A 339 20.07 16.30 11.44
C LYS A 339 18.74 16.31 12.19
N VAL A 340 17.63 16.55 11.50
CA VAL A 340 16.29 16.50 12.10
C VAL A 340 15.97 15.03 12.39
N ARG A 341 15.70 14.70 13.65
CA ARG A 341 15.36 13.33 14.07
C ARG A 341 13.90 13.15 14.46
N SER A 342 13.05 14.16 14.26
CA SER A 342 11.64 14.09 14.65
C SER A 342 10.89 12.98 13.92
N ALA A 343 10.01 12.28 14.64
CA ALA A 343 9.14 11.26 14.08
C ALA A 343 7.72 11.38 14.64
N GLN A 344 6.74 11.10 13.79
CA GLN A 344 5.32 11.23 14.11
C GLN A 344 4.58 9.94 13.71
N LEU A 345 3.46 9.67 14.38
CA LEU A 345 2.50 8.66 13.97
C LEU A 345 1.12 9.30 13.87
N THR A 346 0.29 8.81 12.97
CA THR A 346 -1.10 9.23 12.81
C THR A 346 -1.97 7.98 12.73
N VAL A 347 -3.11 7.98 13.40
CA VAL A 347 -4.08 6.87 13.34
C VAL A 347 -5.39 7.40 12.80
N TRP A 348 -5.83 6.84 11.66
CA TRP A 348 -7.16 7.06 11.10
C TRP A 348 -8.02 5.84 11.40
N ARG A 349 -9.28 6.08 11.77
CA ARG A 349 -10.26 5.04 12.04
C ARG A 349 -11.55 5.37 11.30
N THR A 350 -12.24 4.35 10.80
CA THR A 350 -13.60 4.52 10.30
C THR A 350 -14.54 4.95 11.42
N VAL A 351 -15.55 5.73 11.06
CA VAL A 351 -16.66 6.14 11.92
C VAL A 351 -17.92 6.04 11.08
N LEU A 352 -18.94 5.35 11.60
CA LEU A 352 -20.24 5.34 10.98
C LEU A 352 -21.01 6.60 11.43
N LYS A 353 -21.45 7.42 10.50
CA LYS A 353 -22.38 8.54 10.71
C LYS A 353 -23.62 8.25 9.88
N ASP A 354 -24.76 8.04 10.54
CA ASP A 354 -26.04 7.77 9.88
C ASP A 354 -26.00 6.58 8.90
N GLY A 355 -25.20 5.55 9.24
CA GLY A 355 -24.97 4.39 8.39
C GLY A 355 -23.99 4.62 7.23
N ILE A 356 -23.55 5.85 7.01
CA ILE A 356 -22.52 6.22 6.02
C ILE A 356 -21.17 6.20 6.73
N GLY A 357 -20.24 5.38 6.23
CA GLY A 357 -18.89 5.35 6.78
C GLY A 357 -18.08 6.57 6.36
N ASP A 358 -17.44 7.19 7.35
CA ASP A 358 -16.59 8.37 7.27
C ASP A 358 -15.26 8.07 7.98
N VAL A 359 -14.29 8.98 7.87
CA VAL A 359 -12.98 8.84 8.50
C VAL A 359 -12.87 9.81 9.67
N LYS A 360 -12.55 9.29 10.86
CA LYS A 360 -12.14 10.16 11.97
C LYS A 360 -10.81 10.79 11.62
N GLY A 361 -10.79 12.12 11.47
CA GLY A 361 -9.58 12.90 11.20
C GLY A 361 -8.40 12.41 12.06
N GLY A 362 -7.33 11.98 11.38
CA GLY A 362 -6.25 11.25 11.99
C GLY A 362 -5.55 12.05 13.09
N ARG A 363 -5.46 11.51 14.30
CA ARG A 363 -4.73 12.16 15.39
C ARG A 363 -3.23 11.96 15.19
N THR A 364 -2.52 13.00 14.75
CA THR A 364 -1.06 12.99 14.66
C THR A 364 -0.43 13.19 16.04
N LEU A 365 0.46 12.27 16.42
CA LEU A 365 1.20 12.27 17.66
C LEU A 365 2.70 12.25 17.37
N GLN A 366 3.44 13.15 18.00
CA GLN A 366 4.89 13.15 17.93
C GLN A 366 5.44 12.16 18.96
N PHE A 367 6.11 11.09 18.50
CA PHE A 367 6.74 10.12 19.40
C PHE A 367 8.24 10.34 19.56
N ARG A 368 8.88 11.09 18.65
CA ARG A 368 10.30 11.49 18.76
C ARG A 368 10.49 12.97 18.41
N ASP A 369 11.23 13.71 19.24
CA ASP A 369 11.53 15.13 19.05
C ASP A 369 12.65 15.37 18.00
N GLN A 370 12.95 16.63 17.70
CA GLN A 370 13.97 16.99 16.72
C GLN A 370 15.39 16.54 17.14
N GLN A 371 15.63 16.39 18.44
CA GLN A 371 16.89 15.93 19.04
C GLN A 371 16.97 14.40 19.10
N GLY A 372 15.90 13.70 18.75
CA GLY A 372 15.82 12.24 18.80
C GLY A 372 15.37 11.69 20.15
N ARG A 373 14.89 12.52 21.08
CA ARG A 373 14.39 12.07 22.37
C ARG A 373 12.93 11.62 22.25
N PRO A 374 12.52 10.57 22.97
CA PRO A 374 11.12 10.14 22.98
C PRO A 374 10.23 11.19 23.65
N SER A 375 9.03 11.37 23.10
CA SER A 375 7.95 12.12 23.75
C SER A 375 7.23 11.24 24.78
N ALA A 376 6.44 11.83 25.68
CA ALA A 376 5.52 11.06 26.52
C ALA A 376 4.29 10.63 25.70
N GLY A 377 3.88 9.37 25.84
CA GLY A 377 2.67 8.87 25.18
C GLY A 377 2.71 7.37 24.89
N ASN A 378 1.62 6.89 24.29
CA ASN A 378 1.46 5.51 23.86
C ASN A 378 0.76 5.48 22.51
N PHE A 379 1.12 4.49 21.70
CA PHE A 379 0.40 4.05 20.53
C PHE A 379 -0.47 2.87 20.94
N ASP A 380 -1.79 3.10 20.99
CA ASP A 380 -2.78 2.12 21.42
C ASP A 380 -3.65 1.67 20.24
N LEU A 381 -3.80 0.35 20.11
CA LEU A 381 -4.74 -0.31 19.20
C LEU A 381 -5.67 -1.22 20.00
N ASN A 382 -6.95 -1.21 19.65
CA ASN A 382 -7.98 -2.03 20.29
C ASN A 382 -8.30 -3.25 19.44
N VAL A 383 -9.03 -4.23 19.99
CA VAL A 383 -9.50 -5.40 19.24
C VAL A 383 -10.29 -4.97 18.00
N TYR A 384 -11.17 -3.97 18.13
CA TYR A 384 -11.94 -3.41 17.02
C TYR A 384 -11.08 -3.02 15.81
N ASP A 385 -9.85 -2.53 16.03
CA ASP A 385 -8.98 -2.07 14.95
C ASP A 385 -8.53 -3.23 14.03
N PHE A 386 -8.61 -4.49 14.50
CA PHE A 386 -8.21 -5.70 13.78
C PHE A 386 -9.40 -6.54 13.28
N MET A 387 -10.63 -6.13 13.57
CA MET A 387 -11.81 -6.94 13.28
C MET A 387 -12.47 -6.53 11.96
N PRO A 388 -12.78 -7.50 11.06
CA PRO A 388 -13.61 -7.22 9.91
C PRO A 388 -15.02 -6.80 10.34
N PRO A 389 -15.74 -5.98 9.54
CA PRO A 389 -17.13 -5.59 9.83
C PRO A 389 -18.04 -6.76 10.20
N ALA A 390 -17.97 -7.84 9.45
CA ALA A 390 -18.80 -9.04 9.68
C ALA A 390 -18.63 -9.64 11.09
N ILE A 391 -17.45 -9.50 11.71
CA ILE A 391 -17.19 -9.98 13.07
C ILE A 391 -17.46 -8.87 14.09
N ALA A 392 -17.00 -7.65 13.82
CA ALA A 392 -17.15 -6.51 14.71
C ALA A 392 -18.61 -6.12 14.97
N ASP A 393 -19.48 -6.37 13.98
CA ASP A 393 -20.91 -6.05 14.02
C ASP A 393 -21.77 -7.29 14.38
N SER A 394 -21.13 -8.42 14.68
CA SER A 394 -21.78 -9.65 15.17
C SER A 394 -21.79 -9.74 16.70
N ASP A 395 -22.56 -10.69 17.24
CA ASP A 395 -22.61 -10.98 18.67
C ASP A 395 -21.43 -11.84 19.18
N ILE A 396 -20.48 -12.21 18.32
CA ILE A 396 -19.33 -13.05 18.69
C ILE A 396 -18.43 -12.32 19.70
N LEU A 397 -18.24 -11.00 19.52
CA LEU A 397 -17.44 -10.16 20.41
C LEU A 397 -18.34 -9.09 21.04
N THR A 398 -18.38 -9.08 22.36
CA THR A 398 -19.08 -8.03 23.11
C THR A 398 -18.39 -6.68 22.95
N ARG A 399 -19.13 -5.58 23.15
CA ARG A 399 -18.56 -4.24 23.09
C ARG A 399 -17.33 -4.03 24.00
N PRO A 400 -17.32 -4.48 25.27
CA PRO A 400 -16.13 -4.40 26.10
C PRO A 400 -14.93 -5.20 25.57
N GLN A 401 -15.16 -6.30 24.87
CA GLN A 401 -14.09 -7.07 24.20
C GLN A 401 -13.55 -6.32 22.99
N LEU A 402 -14.41 -5.71 22.16
CA LEU A 402 -13.99 -4.90 21.02
C LEU A 402 -13.18 -3.66 21.44
N ASP A 403 -13.60 -3.01 22.53
CA ASP A 403 -12.90 -1.85 23.10
C ASP A 403 -11.66 -2.25 23.94
N PHE A 404 -11.39 -3.55 24.10
CA PHE A 404 -10.20 -4.02 24.80
C PHE A 404 -8.95 -3.61 24.04
N ARG A 405 -7.98 -3.07 24.78
CA ARG A 405 -6.69 -2.65 24.24
C ARG A 405 -5.83 -3.87 23.91
N LEU A 406 -5.77 -4.21 22.63
CA LEU A 406 -5.03 -5.36 22.12
C LEU A 406 -3.53 -5.09 22.07
N SER A 407 -3.14 -3.88 21.65
CA SER A 407 -1.73 -3.49 21.59
C SER A 407 -1.49 -2.10 22.18
N ARG A 408 -0.37 -1.97 22.90
CA ARG A 408 0.17 -0.74 23.48
C ARG A 408 1.68 -0.71 23.28
N ILE A 409 2.17 0.25 22.52
CA ILE A 409 3.61 0.51 22.37
C ILE A 409 3.88 1.92 22.87
N SER A 410 4.75 2.07 23.86
CA SER A 410 5.12 3.39 24.36
C SER A 410 5.93 4.18 23.33
N PHE A 411 5.89 5.50 23.42
CA PHE A 411 6.69 6.34 22.52
C PHE A 411 8.20 6.19 22.75
N THR A 412 8.60 5.78 23.96
CA THR A 412 9.97 5.36 24.26
C THR A 412 10.36 4.13 23.43
N GLU A 413 9.55 3.07 23.46
CA GLU A 413 9.81 1.85 22.68
C GLU A 413 9.82 2.14 21.17
N LEU A 414 8.89 2.95 20.64
CA LEU A 414 8.91 3.35 19.23
C LEU A 414 10.20 4.12 18.86
N ALA A 415 10.66 5.02 19.73
CA ALA A 415 11.91 5.75 19.50
C ALA A 415 13.13 4.80 19.52
N GLU A 416 13.14 3.82 20.43
CA GLU A 416 14.19 2.79 20.51
C GLU A 416 14.21 1.88 19.27
N MET A 417 13.04 1.45 18.77
CA MET A 417 12.93 0.70 17.52
C MET A 417 13.49 1.50 16.33
N LEU A 418 13.22 2.81 16.28
CA LEU A 418 13.73 3.69 15.23
C LEU A 418 15.25 3.91 15.37
N ASP A 419 15.75 4.08 16.58
CA ASP A 419 17.20 4.18 16.86
C ASP A 419 17.94 2.90 16.44
N HIS A 420 17.35 1.73 16.71
CA HIS A 420 17.87 0.44 16.27
C HIS A 420 17.94 0.35 14.73
N ALA A 421 16.88 0.76 14.04
CA ALA A 421 16.84 0.80 12.57
C ALA A 421 17.92 1.74 11.98
N GLU A 422 18.08 2.93 12.56
CA GLU A 422 19.12 3.89 12.18
C GLU A 422 20.55 3.34 12.41
N GLN A 423 20.78 2.65 13.52
CA GLN A 423 22.07 2.04 13.83
C GLN A 423 22.39 0.90 12.86
N ARG A 424 21.41 0.05 12.54
CA ARG A 424 21.59 -1.04 11.56
C ARG A 424 21.95 -0.52 10.17
N LYS A 425 21.26 0.52 9.68
CA LYS A 425 21.63 1.18 8.42
C LYS A 425 23.07 1.71 8.48
N LYS A 426 23.44 2.37 9.58
CA LYS A 426 24.81 2.85 9.78
C LYS A 426 25.85 1.74 9.78
N GLU A 427 25.51 0.53 10.23
CA GLU A 427 26.41 -0.63 10.19
C GLU A 427 26.52 -1.21 8.78
N ASN A 428 25.41 -1.31 8.05
CA ASN A 428 25.38 -1.70 6.63
C ASN A 428 26.20 -0.74 5.75
N ASP A 429 26.11 0.56 6.02
CA ASP A 429 26.84 1.61 5.28
C ASP A 429 28.34 1.64 5.59
N ARG A 430 28.81 0.91 6.62
CA ARG A 430 30.26 0.87 6.89
C ARG A 430 30.92 0.12 5.74
N PRO A 431 31.89 0.74 5.03
CA PRO A 431 32.64 0.02 4.03
C PRO A 431 33.23 -1.21 4.71
N LEU A 432 32.95 -2.40 4.15
CA LEU A 432 33.53 -3.65 4.62
C LEU A 432 35.03 -3.42 4.72
N LYS A 433 35.54 -3.38 5.96
CA LYS A 433 36.98 -3.35 6.20
C LYS A 433 37.49 -4.68 5.72
N THR A 434 37.84 -4.76 4.44
CA THR A 434 38.44 -5.93 3.88
C THR A 434 39.71 -6.19 4.70
N PRO A 435 39.82 -7.34 5.39
CA PRO A 435 40.97 -7.63 6.24
C PRO A 435 42.23 -7.92 5.43
N TYR A 436 42.25 -7.60 4.13
CA TYR A 436 43.44 -7.70 3.32
C TYR A 436 44.48 -6.74 3.90
N PRO A 437 45.61 -7.26 4.41
CA PRO A 437 46.66 -6.42 4.94
C PRO A 437 47.09 -5.48 3.82
N SER A 438 47.01 -4.18 4.10
CA SER A 438 47.37 -3.07 3.22
C SER A 438 48.87 -3.02 2.85
N GLY A 439 49.58 -4.14 2.96
CA GLY A 439 50.99 -4.30 2.68
C GLY A 439 51.32 -4.76 1.25
N GLN A 440 50.34 -5.14 0.41
CA GLN A 440 50.60 -5.29 -1.02
C GLN A 440 50.48 -3.94 -1.71
N THR A 441 51.55 -3.15 -1.60
CA THR A 441 51.80 -1.98 -2.44
C THR A 441 51.70 -2.37 -3.91
N GLY A 442 50.60 -1.95 -4.54
CA GLY A 442 50.42 -1.72 -5.97
C GLY A 442 51.25 -2.58 -6.92
N THR A 443 50.69 -3.72 -7.34
CA THR A 443 50.77 -4.01 -8.76
C THR A 443 49.94 -2.95 -9.46
N ARG A 444 50.61 -1.94 -10.03
CA ARG A 444 50.02 -1.06 -11.06
C ARG A 444 49.16 -1.94 -11.94
N LYS A 445 47.84 -1.68 -12.02
CA LYS A 445 47.04 -2.18 -13.13
C LYS A 445 47.78 -1.73 -14.38
N ARG A 446 48.53 -2.64 -15.01
CA ARG A 446 49.05 -2.43 -16.34
C ARG A 446 47.79 -2.22 -17.16
N THR A 447 47.59 -1.00 -17.64
CA THR A 447 46.73 -0.72 -18.77
C THR A 447 47.12 -1.77 -19.80
N ARG A 448 46.25 -2.74 -20.03
CA ARG A 448 46.44 -3.70 -21.10
C ARG A 448 46.31 -2.86 -22.35
N ASP A 449 47.44 -2.52 -22.96
CA ASP A 449 47.47 -1.95 -24.29
C ASP A 449 46.61 -2.85 -25.16
N SER A 450 45.53 -2.27 -25.66
CA SER A 450 44.66 -2.89 -26.65
C SER A 450 45.54 -3.07 -27.90
N PRO A 451 45.77 -4.28 -28.41
CA PRO A 451 46.29 -4.41 -29.75
C PRO A 451 45.13 -4.11 -30.69
N ASP A 452 45.11 -2.89 -31.20
CA ASP A 452 44.38 -2.58 -32.42
C ASP A 452 44.83 -3.51 -33.54
N ALA A 453 43.85 -3.89 -34.35
CA ALA A 453 43.94 -4.12 -35.78
C ALA A 453 45.14 -4.93 -36.29
N GLU A 454 44.90 -6.20 -36.60
CA GLU A 454 45.06 -6.79 -37.95
C GLU A 454 45.00 -8.31 -37.83
N PHE A 455 43.89 -8.92 -38.24
CA PHE A 455 43.98 -10.16 -39.01
C PHE A 455 42.74 -10.32 -39.89
N VAL A 456 42.91 -9.92 -41.14
CA VAL A 456 42.00 -10.22 -42.25
C VAL A 456 42.21 -11.68 -42.65
N SER A 457 41.08 -12.38 -42.79
CA SER A 457 40.78 -13.45 -43.75
C SER A 457 41.95 -14.26 -44.35
N THR A 458 41.96 -15.57 -44.10
CA THR A 458 42.11 -16.55 -45.19
C THR A 458 41.32 -17.81 -44.88
N VAL A 459 40.61 -18.24 -45.92
CA VAL A 459 39.64 -19.32 -46.02
C VAL A 459 40.35 -20.68 -46.21
N ALA A 460 39.64 -21.74 -45.81
CA ALA A 460 39.64 -23.11 -46.35
C ALA A 460 40.60 -24.21 -45.79
N THR A 461 39.91 -25.30 -45.43
CA THR A 461 40.18 -26.74 -45.66
C THR A 461 40.91 -27.60 -44.61
N HIS A 462 40.40 -28.85 -44.54
CA HIS A 462 40.87 -30.09 -43.88
C HIS A 462 40.44 -30.27 -42.40
N VAL A 463 39.44 -31.11 -42.10
CA VAL A 463 39.44 -32.60 -42.08
C VAL A 463 40.40 -33.20 -41.05
N GLY A 464 39.84 -33.69 -39.93
CA GLY A 464 40.21 -34.97 -39.34
C GLY A 464 41.00 -34.98 -38.02
N LYS A 465 40.45 -35.77 -37.07
CA LYS A 465 41.12 -36.43 -35.91
C LYS A 465 41.45 -35.48 -34.74
N GLY A 466 41.26 -35.81 -33.46
CA GLY A 466 40.82 -37.03 -32.80
C GLY A 466 40.89 -36.84 -31.28
N LYS A 467 39.97 -37.47 -30.55
CA LYS A 467 40.22 -38.29 -29.35
C LYS A 467 41.46 -37.93 -28.52
N GLU A 468 41.30 -37.05 -27.55
CA GLU A 468 42.28 -36.87 -26.46
C GLU A 468 41.59 -36.51 -25.13
N SER A 469 40.84 -37.46 -24.56
CA SER A 469 40.37 -37.35 -23.17
C SER A 469 40.36 -38.67 -22.39
N GLU A 470 40.93 -39.74 -22.94
CA GLU A 470 40.94 -41.07 -22.32
C GLU A 470 42.35 -41.52 -21.83
N LEU A 471 43.27 -40.59 -21.59
CA LEU A 471 44.63 -40.88 -21.08
C LEU A 471 44.96 -40.19 -19.75
N ARG A 472 43.94 -39.90 -18.93
CA ARG A 472 44.15 -39.44 -17.53
C ARG A 472 43.53 -40.36 -16.46
N ARG A 473 42.86 -41.45 -16.85
CA ARG A 473 42.19 -42.39 -15.92
C ARG A 473 42.98 -43.68 -15.62
N SER A 474 44.12 -43.92 -16.26
CA SER A 474 44.91 -45.17 -16.11
C SER A 474 46.14 -45.08 -15.20
N LYS A 475 46.44 -43.93 -14.56
CA LYS A 475 47.61 -43.79 -13.65
C LYS A 475 47.31 -43.88 -12.15
N ARG A 476 46.06 -44.20 -11.75
CA ARG A 476 45.67 -44.28 -10.32
C ARG A 476 45.30 -45.69 -9.84
N ARG A 477 45.67 -46.73 -10.59
CA ARG A 477 45.36 -48.15 -10.28
C ARG A 477 46.59 -49.07 -10.17
N LYS A 478 47.78 -48.51 -9.87
CA LYS A 478 49.01 -49.29 -9.64
C LYS A 478 49.65 -49.04 -8.26
N SER A 479 48.82 -48.71 -7.26
CA SER A 479 49.28 -48.44 -5.88
C SER A 479 48.64 -49.34 -4.82
N GLN A 480 48.00 -50.45 -5.22
CA GLN A 480 47.53 -51.48 -4.30
C GLN A 480 47.69 -52.83 -4.98
N GLU A 481 48.82 -53.48 -4.74
CA GLU A 481 49.02 -54.95 -4.71
C GLU A 481 50.53 -55.20 -4.56
N GLY A 482 50.96 -55.50 -3.34
CA GLY A 482 52.36 -55.72 -2.99
C GLY A 482 52.63 -55.63 -1.49
N SER A 483 51.82 -56.32 -0.67
CA SER A 483 52.13 -56.60 0.74
C SER A 483 51.37 -57.85 1.18
N THR A 484 51.85 -59.03 0.80
CA THR A 484 52.17 -60.19 1.67
C THR A 484 52.60 -61.36 0.81
#